data_AF-A0A957J4H7-F1
#
_entry.id   AF-A0A957J4H7-F1
#
_cell.length_a   1.000
_cell.length_b   1.000
_cell.length_c   1.000
_cell.angle_alpha   90.00
_cell.angle_beta   90.00
_cell.angle_gamma   90.00
#
_symmetry.space_group_name_H-M   'P 1'
#
loop_
_entity.id
_entity.type
_entity.pdbx_description
1 polymer ?
#
loop_
_entity_poly.entity_id
_entity_poly.type
_entity_poly.pdbx_seq_one_letter_code
_entity_poly.pdbx_strand_id
1 'polypeptide(L)'
;MVFMNGQNGNLRGQRRASMQKARRWAILIGSSAVVIFVISLLLALLGHFREAMLPWAGAGLTIALLVGVTAVLPLLAAWYVNRFGHFYDDGQQALAELTNVAWKAGEQPPV
;
A
#
# COMPACT_ATOMS: atom_id res chain seq x y z
N MET A 1 2.31 -20.08 8.40
CA MET A 1 1.36 -21.13 8.82
C MET A 1 0.34 -20.48 9.74
N VAL A 2 -0.96 -20.68 9.47
CA VAL A 2 -2.06 -20.15 10.31
C VAL A 2 -2.62 -21.35 11.05
N PHE A 3 -2.65 -21.29 12.39
CA PHE A 3 -3.28 -22.32 13.21
C PHE A 3 -4.79 -22.08 13.22
N MET A 4 -5.53 -22.92 12.49
CA MET A 4 -6.99 -22.98 12.55
C MET A 4 -7.38 -23.80 13.78
N ASN A 5 -7.96 -23.16 14.79
CA ASN A 5 -8.69 -23.89 15.82
C ASN A 5 -10.18 -23.92 15.40
N GLY A 6 -10.65 -25.10 14.98
CA GLY A 6 -11.93 -25.30 14.30
C GLY A 6 -13.19 -25.20 15.19
N GLN A 7 -13.11 -24.63 16.39
CA GLN A 7 -14.24 -24.66 17.34
C GLN A 7 -15.02 -23.35 17.47
N ASN A 8 -14.45 -22.18 17.17
CA ASN A 8 -15.13 -20.90 17.47
C ASN A 8 -15.50 -20.05 16.25
N GLY A 9 -15.21 -20.45 15.01
CA GLY A 9 -15.59 -19.71 13.80
C GLY A 9 -15.06 -18.27 13.69
N ASN A 10 -14.29 -17.80 14.68
CA ASN A 10 -13.84 -16.43 14.78
C ASN A 10 -12.48 -16.32 14.08
N LEU A 11 -12.53 -15.97 12.79
CA LEU A 11 -11.37 -15.63 11.99
C LEU A 11 -10.83 -14.25 12.45
N ARG A 12 -10.25 -14.17 13.65
CA ARG A 12 -9.39 -13.05 14.05
C ARG A 12 -8.03 -13.18 13.38
N GLY A 13 -8.03 -13.14 12.05
CA GLY A 13 -6.83 -13.01 11.26
C GLY A 13 -6.47 -11.52 11.15
N GLN A 14 -5.30 -11.15 11.67
CA GLN A 14 -4.65 -9.85 11.44
C GLN A 14 -5.00 -9.34 10.02
N ARG A 15 -5.64 -8.18 9.90
CA ARG A 15 -6.09 -7.63 8.61
C ARG A 15 -4.87 -7.18 7.79
N ARG A 16 -4.16 -8.13 7.18
CA ARG A 16 -2.96 -7.87 6.37
C ARG A 16 -3.37 -7.20 5.07
N ALA A 17 -2.72 -6.09 4.75
CA ALA A 17 -2.86 -5.47 3.45
C ALA A 17 -2.26 -6.39 2.38
N SER A 18 -3.03 -6.66 1.33
CA SER A 18 -2.59 -7.51 0.23
C SER A 18 -1.44 -6.85 -0.54
N MET A 19 -0.22 -7.37 -0.37
CA MET A 19 0.95 -6.93 -1.14
C MET A 19 0.77 -7.14 -2.64
N GLN A 20 -0.04 -8.11 -3.07
CA GLN A 20 -0.35 -8.33 -4.49
C GLN A 20 -1.07 -7.14 -5.09
N LYS A 21 -2.05 -6.56 -4.37
CA LYS A 21 -2.77 -5.37 -4.84
C LYS A 21 -1.85 -4.15 -4.90
N ALA A 22 -1.03 -3.94 -3.87
CA ALA A 22 -0.04 -2.86 -3.83
C ALA A 22 0.99 -2.96 -4.97
N ARG A 23 1.48 -4.16 -5.27
CA ARG A 23 2.41 -4.41 -6.38
C ARG A 23 1.78 -4.12 -7.74
N ARG A 24 0.51 -4.48 -7.95
CA ARG A 24 -0.21 -4.14 -9.20
C ARG A 24 -0.29 -2.62 -9.40
N TRP A 25 -0.63 -1.86 -8.36
CA TRP A 25 -0.66 -0.40 -8.42
C TRP A 25 0.73 0.21 -8.66
N ALA A 26 1.75 -0.29 -7.97
CA ALA A 26 3.12 0.16 -8.18
C ALA A 26 3.60 -0.08 -9.62
N ILE A 27 3.27 -1.24 -10.20
CA ILE A 27 3.61 -1.56 -11.59
C ILE A 27 2.85 -0.64 -12.54
N LEU A 28 1.57 -0.36 -12.31
CA LEU A 28 0.80 0.56 -13.15
C LEU A 28 1.40 1.97 -13.15
N ILE A 29 1.70 2.52 -11.98
CA ILE A 29 2.31 3.86 -11.83
C ILE A 29 3.74 3.88 -12.41
N GLY A 30 4.52 2.83 -12.16
CA GLY A 30 5.87 2.71 -12.72
C GLY A 30 5.83 2.62 -14.25
N SER A 31 4.87 1.87 -14.80
CA SER A 31 4.71 1.73 -16.25
C SER A 31 4.33 3.04 -16.93
N SER A 32 3.45 3.85 -16.31
CA SER A 32 3.11 5.17 -16.84
C SER A 32 4.30 6.13 -16.78
N ALA A 33 5.09 6.10 -15.70
CA ALA A 33 6.34 6.87 -15.60
C ALA A 33 7.33 6.52 -16.72
N VAL A 34 7.50 5.22 -17.02
CA VAL A 34 8.36 4.75 -18.12
C VAL A 34 7.87 5.28 -19.48
N VAL A 35 6.56 5.23 -19.74
CA VAL A 35 6.00 5.76 -21.00
C VAL A 35 6.30 7.26 -21.13
N ILE A 36 6.07 8.05 -20.08
CA ILE A 36 6.36 9.49 -20.09
C ILE A 36 7.85 9.74 -20.28
N PHE A 37 8.72 8.95 -19.64
CA PHE A 37 10.17 9.05 -19.78
C PHE A 37 10.63 8.80 -21.22
N VAL A 38 10.11 7.74 -21.86
CA VAL A 38 10.41 7.42 -23.27
C VAL A 38 9.96 8.54 -24.19
N ILE A 39 8.75 9.07 -24.01
CA ILE A 39 8.26 10.21 -24.78
C ILE A 39 9.19 11.42 -24.61
N SER A 40 9.60 11.70 -23.37
CA SER A 40 10.50 12.83 -23.06
C SER A 40 11.88 12.67 -23.71
N LEU A 41 12.41 11.46 -23.74
CA LEU A 41 13.64 11.11 -24.47
C LEU A 41 13.51 11.35 -25.97
N LEU A 42 12.38 10.93 -26.56
CA LEU A 42 12.11 11.20 -27.98
C LEU A 42 12.04 12.71 -28.24
N LEU A 43 11.35 13.48 -27.39
CA LEU A 43 11.32 14.93 -27.50
C LEU A 43 12.71 15.56 -27.33
N ALA A 44 13.56 15.02 -26.45
CA ALA A 44 14.94 15.50 -26.30
C ALA A 44 15.76 15.26 -27.57
N LEU A 45 15.60 14.08 -28.18
CA LEU A 45 16.26 13.72 -29.43
C LEU A 45 15.79 14.60 -30.60
N LEU A 46 14.48 14.85 -30.69
CA LEU A 46 13.91 15.80 -31.65
C LEU A 46 14.35 17.24 -31.33
N GLY A 47 14.50 17.58 -30.06
CA GLY A 47 15.01 18.86 -29.56
C GLY A 47 16.41 19.18 -30.03
N HIS A 48 17.26 18.16 -30.18
CA HIS A 48 18.56 18.34 -30.79
C HIS A 48 18.49 18.93 -32.20
N PHE A 49 17.44 18.61 -32.97
CA PHE A 49 17.21 19.17 -34.30
C PHE A 49 16.38 20.46 -34.27
N ARG A 50 15.54 20.65 -33.24
CA ARG A 50 14.69 21.83 -33.06
C ARG A 50 14.67 22.28 -31.61
N GLU A 51 15.39 23.36 -31.31
CA GLU A 51 15.54 23.92 -29.96
C GLU A 51 14.21 24.14 -29.22
N ALA A 52 13.14 24.48 -29.94
CA ALA A 52 11.79 24.66 -29.39
C ALA A 52 11.23 23.43 -28.64
N MET A 53 11.77 22.23 -28.87
CA MET A 53 11.31 21.00 -28.21
C MET A 53 12.06 20.68 -26.90
N LEU A 54 13.23 21.29 -26.65
CA LEU A 54 13.99 21.04 -25.41
C LEU A 54 13.23 21.35 -24.11
N PRO A 55 12.49 22.46 -23.99
CA PRO A 55 11.74 22.76 -22.76
C PRO A 55 10.70 21.69 -22.44
N TRP A 56 10.02 21.17 -23.47
CA TRP A 56 9.02 20.11 -23.34
C TRP A 56 9.65 18.78 -22.94
N ALA A 57 10.82 18.46 -23.50
CA ALA A 57 11.60 17.30 -23.09
C ALA A 57 12.00 17.37 -21.60
N GLY A 58 12.48 18.53 -21.16
CA GLY A 58 12.84 18.77 -19.75
C GLY A 58 11.65 18.67 -18.80
N ALA A 59 10.52 19.28 -19.18
CA ALA A 59 9.29 19.20 -18.40
C ALA A 59 8.77 17.76 -18.29
N GLY A 60 8.71 17.04 -19.42
CA GLY A 60 8.27 15.65 -19.45
C GLY A 60 9.18 14.74 -18.61
N LEU A 61 10.50 14.93 -18.68
CA LEU A 61 11.46 14.15 -17.91
C LEU A 61 11.30 14.42 -16.41
N THR A 62 11.08 15.68 -16.02
CA THR A 62 10.81 16.05 -14.63
C THR A 62 9.54 15.37 -14.11
N ILE A 63 8.46 15.40 -14.89
CA ILE A 63 7.21 14.73 -14.54
C ILE A 63 7.41 13.21 -14.42
N ALA A 64 8.13 12.59 -15.37
CA ALA A 64 8.40 11.16 -15.34
C ALA A 64 9.14 10.74 -14.06
N LEU A 65 10.11 11.54 -13.62
CA LEU A 65 10.84 11.28 -12.38
C LEU A 65 9.94 11.40 -11.15
N LEU A 66 9.13 12.46 -11.06
CA LEU A 66 8.20 12.63 -9.94
C LEU A 66 7.20 11.47 -9.86
N VAL A 67 6.59 11.09 -10.98
CA VAL A 67 5.67 9.95 -11.04
C VAL A 67 6.39 8.65 -10.70
N GLY A 68 7.60 8.45 -11.23
CA GLY A 68 8.43 7.26 -10.94
C GLY A 68 8.73 7.10 -9.45
N VAL A 69 9.08 8.18 -8.76
CA VAL A 69 9.30 8.16 -7.30
C VAL A 69 8.00 7.78 -6.56
N THR A 70 6.85 8.29 -6.99
CA THR A 70 5.57 7.97 -6.35
C THR A 70 5.14 6.51 -6.53
N ALA A 71 5.71 5.77 -7.49
CA ALA A 71 5.42 4.35 -7.68
C ALA A 71 5.82 3.48 -6.47
N VAL A 72 6.72 3.98 -5.61
CA VAL A 72 7.17 3.31 -4.38
C VAL A 72 6.14 3.44 -3.24
N LEU A 73 5.31 4.49 -3.26
CA LEU A 73 4.31 4.76 -2.22
C LEU A 73 3.34 3.60 -1.95
N PRO A 74 2.71 2.95 -2.95
CA PRO A 74 1.81 1.83 -2.68
C PRO A 74 2.52 0.64 -2.01
N LEU A 75 3.79 0.38 -2.31
CA LEU A 75 4.58 -0.64 -1.60
C LEU A 75 4.84 -0.22 -0.15
N LEU A 76 5.28 1.01 0.08
CA LEU A 76 5.55 1.52 1.43
C LEU A 76 4.30 1.53 2.29
N ALA A 77 3.15 1.94 1.75
CA ALA A 77 1.88 1.91 2.45
C ALA A 77 1.49 0.47 2.85
N ALA A 78 1.61 -0.49 1.93
CA ALA A 78 1.32 -1.89 2.24
C ALA A 78 2.30 -2.49 3.25
N TRP A 79 3.58 -2.14 3.17
CA TRP A 79 4.58 -2.54 4.14
C TRP A 79 4.29 -1.95 5.52
N TYR A 80 3.99 -0.65 5.59
CA TYR A 80 3.65 0.05 6.82
C TYR A 80 2.45 -0.58 7.51
N VAL A 81 1.35 -0.82 6.78
CA VAL A 81 0.16 -1.49 7.33
C VAL A 81 0.47 -2.91 7.81
N ASN A 82 1.28 -3.67 7.07
CA ASN A 82 1.64 -5.03 7.46
C ASN A 82 2.64 -5.08 8.63
N ARG A 83 3.44 -4.03 8.82
CA ARG A 83 4.46 -3.93 9.88
C ARG A 83 3.88 -3.35 11.17
N PHE A 84 3.04 -2.33 11.08
CA PHE A 84 2.51 -1.55 12.21
C PHE A 84 1.01 -1.78 12.48
N GLY A 85 0.36 -2.72 11.77
CA GLY A 85 -1.02 -3.13 12.05
C GLY A 85 -1.27 -3.70 13.46
N HIS A 86 -0.23 -3.76 14.31
CA HIS A 86 -0.28 -4.14 15.72
C HIS A 86 -1.28 -3.32 16.55
N PHE A 87 -1.52 -2.04 16.21
CA PHE A 87 -2.45 -1.18 16.96
C PHE A 87 -3.90 -1.69 16.99
N TYR A 88 -4.29 -2.58 16.08
CA TYR A 88 -5.62 -3.18 16.07
C TYR A 88 -5.74 -4.43 16.95
N ASP A 89 -4.62 -5.10 17.25
CA ASP A 89 -4.60 -6.32 18.05
C ASP A 89 -4.79 -6.00 19.55
N ASP A 90 -4.17 -4.94 20.06
CA ASP A 90 -4.21 -4.60 21.50
C ASP A 90 -5.62 -4.27 21.99
N GLY A 91 -6.43 -3.55 21.20
CA GLY A 91 -7.83 -3.24 21.54
C GLY A 91 -8.74 -4.47 21.50
N GLN A 92 -8.50 -5.41 20.59
CA GLN A 92 -9.23 -6.68 20.51
C GLN A 92 -8.85 -7.64 21.63
N GLN A 93 -7.60 -7.60 22.09
CA GLN A 93 -7.13 -8.33 23.27
C GLN A 93 -7.73 -7.74 24.55
N ALA A 94 -7.71 -6.42 24.72
CA ALA A 94 -8.35 -5.76 25.86
C ALA A 94 -9.85 -6.08 25.95
N LEU A 95 -10.58 -6.05 24.83
CA LEU A 95 -11.99 -6.46 24.77
C LEU A 95 -12.19 -7.96 25.07
N ALA A 96 -11.27 -8.82 24.66
CA ALA A 96 -11.32 -10.26 24.95
C ALA A 96 -11.01 -10.55 26.43
N GLU A 97 -10.11 -9.77 27.05
CA GLU A 97 -9.87 -9.84 28.49
C GLU A 97 -11.09 -9.36 29.26
N LEU A 98 -11.68 -8.22 28.90
CA LEU A 98 -12.88 -7.69 29.55
C LEU A 98 -14.07 -8.66 29.45
N THR A 99 -14.28 -9.28 28.29
CA THR A 99 -15.35 -10.29 28.13
C THR A 99 -15.07 -11.58 28.91
N ASN A 100 -13.83 -12.04 28.99
CA ASN A 100 -13.46 -13.18 29.85
C ASN A 100 -13.64 -12.87 31.35
N VAL A 101 -13.32 -11.64 31.78
CA VAL A 101 -13.53 -11.17 33.15
C VAL A 101 -15.03 -11.11 33.46
N ALA A 102 -15.85 -10.55 32.57
CA ALA A 102 -17.31 -10.49 32.73
C ALA A 102 -17.94 -11.89 32.81
N TRP A 103 -17.52 -12.83 31.94
CA TRP A 103 -17.99 -14.22 31.98
C TRP A 103 -17.64 -14.93 33.29
N LYS A 104 -16.42 -14.74 33.80
CA LYS A 104 -15.99 -15.29 35.10
C LYS A 104 -16.75 -14.67 36.28
N ALA A 105 -17.17 -13.41 36.15
CA ALA A 105 -17.97 -12.71 37.16
C ALA A 105 -19.46 -13.13 37.15
N GLY A 106 -19.90 -13.94 36.19
CA GLY A 106 -21.31 -14.34 36.05
C GLY A 106 -22.20 -13.24 35.48
N GLU A 107 -21.62 -12.13 35.02
CA GLU A 107 -22.34 -11.04 34.37
C GLU A 107 -22.49 -11.36 32.88
N GLN A 108 -23.74 -11.52 32.41
CA GLN A 108 -24.01 -11.65 30.98
C GLN A 108 -23.67 -10.32 30.28
N PRO A 109 -22.94 -10.33 29.16
CA PRO A 109 -22.59 -9.11 28.46
C PRO A 109 -23.86 -8.42 27.93
N PRO A 110 -23.95 -7.08 27.98
CA PRO A 110 -25.05 -6.36 27.37
C PRO A 110 -25.02 -6.59 25.85
N VAL A 111 -26.15 -7.09 25.34
CA VAL A 111 -26.47 -7.33 23.92
C VAL A 111 -26.31 -6.07 23.07
#